data_AF-A0A8X6VSV9-F1
#
_entry.id   AF-A0A8X6VSV9-F1
#
_cell.length_a   1.000
_cell.length_b   1.000
_cell.length_c   1.000
_cell.angle_alpha   90.00
_cell.angle_beta   90.00
_cell.angle_gamma   90.00
#
_symmetry.space_group_name_H-M   'P 1'
#
loop_
_entity.id
_entity.type
_entity.pdbx_description
1 polymer ?
#
loop_
_entity_poly.entity_id
_entity_poly.type
_entity_poly.pdbx_seq_one_letter_code
_entity_poly.pdbx_strand_id
1 'polypeptide(L)'
;MGPYCFKNDEGHNVTVNGDRYRAMIANFFIPELNNQDVQELWFQRDGAPCHTARATIDLLKDTFSDRLISRFGSVNGPPRSCD
;
A
#
# COMPACT_ATOMS: atom_id res chain seq x y z
N MET A 1 3.49 -6.88 -12.24
CA MET A 1 2.22 -7.24 -11.55
C MET A 1 1.07 -6.47 -12.18
N GLY A 2 -0.09 -7.10 -12.34
CA GLY A 2 -1.31 -6.45 -12.88
C GLY A 2 -2.13 -5.73 -11.80
N PRO A 3 -3.15 -4.95 -12.19
CA PRO A 3 -4.00 -4.22 -11.25
C PRO A 3 -4.86 -5.18 -10.39
N TYR A 4 -4.91 -4.93 -9.07
CA TYR A 4 -5.80 -5.64 -8.15
C TYR A 4 -7.13 -4.90 -8.00
N CYS A 5 -8.24 -5.56 -8.34
CA CYS A 5 -9.60 -5.03 -8.23
C CYS A 5 -10.37 -5.76 -7.14
N PHE A 6 -10.97 -5.03 -6.21
CA PHE A 6 -11.89 -5.62 -5.24
C PHE A 6 -13.22 -5.89 -5.90
N LYS A 7 -13.75 -7.10 -5.70
CA LYS A 7 -15.06 -7.52 -6.16
C LYS A 7 -15.91 -8.02 -4.99
N ASN A 8 -17.23 -7.85 -5.07
CA ASN A 8 -18.16 -8.52 -4.16
C ASN A 8 -18.36 -9.99 -4.58
N ASP A 9 -19.17 -10.75 -3.83
CA ASP A 9 -19.48 -12.15 -4.12
C ASP A 9 -20.16 -12.36 -5.50
N GLU A 10 -20.76 -11.31 -6.06
CA GLU A 10 -21.37 -11.31 -7.40
C GLU A 10 -20.38 -10.93 -8.52
N GLY A 11 -19.11 -10.66 -8.18
CA GLY A 11 -18.06 -10.29 -9.14
C GLY A 11 -18.08 -8.82 -9.58
N HIS A 12 -18.92 -7.97 -8.98
CA HIS A 12 -18.97 -6.53 -9.25
C HIS A 12 -17.84 -5.78 -8.56
N ASN A 13 -17.24 -4.81 -9.27
CA ASN A 13 -16.22 -3.95 -8.69
C ASN A 13 -16.79 -3.15 -7.52
N VAL A 14 -16.07 -3.13 -6.42
CA VAL A 14 -16.46 -2.41 -5.21
C VAL A 14 -15.43 -1.35 -4.84
N THR A 15 -15.92 -0.26 -4.24
CA THR A 15 -15.06 0.82 -3.77
C THR A 15 -14.05 0.31 -2.75
N VAL A 16 -12.81 0.77 -2.90
CA VAL A 16 -11.72 0.51 -1.96
C VAL A 16 -11.95 1.32 -0.69
N ASN A 17 -12.17 0.65 0.43
CA ASN A 17 -12.10 1.26 1.76
C ASN A 17 -10.77 0.92 2.44
N GLY A 18 -10.50 1.53 3.60
CA GLY A 18 -9.24 1.36 4.32
C GLY A 18 -8.94 -0.10 4.68
N ASP A 19 -9.94 -0.86 5.11
CA ASP A 19 -9.77 -2.25 5.55
C ASP A 19 -9.52 -3.21 4.38
N ARG A 20 -10.28 -3.06 3.29
CA ARG A 20 -10.04 -3.80 2.04
C ARG A 20 -8.65 -3.52 1.52
N TYR A 21 -8.24 -2.25 1.53
CA TYR A 21 -6.91 -1.87 1.10
C TYR A 21 -5.80 -2.52 1.95
N ARG A 22 -5.95 -2.55 3.29
CA ARG A 22 -5.00 -3.26 4.17
C ARG A 22 -4.97 -4.75 3.88
N ALA A 23 -6.12 -5.38 3.71
CA ALA A 23 -6.21 -6.80 3.39
C ALA A 23 -5.51 -7.13 2.06
N MET A 24 -5.63 -6.27 1.04
CA MET A 24 -4.89 -6.46 -0.22
C MET A 24 -3.38 -6.32 -0.03
N ILE A 25 -2.91 -5.36 0.77
CA ILE A 25 -1.48 -5.26 1.06
C ILE A 25 -0.97 -6.53 1.73
N ALA A 26 -1.63 -6.95 2.81
CA ALA A 26 -1.18 -8.09 3.63
C ALA A 26 -1.29 -9.43 2.90
N ASN A 27 -2.35 -9.63 2.12
CA ASN A 27 -2.68 -10.95 1.56
C ASN A 27 -2.28 -11.12 0.09
N PHE A 28 -2.01 -10.03 -0.64
CA PHE A 28 -1.65 -10.07 -2.05
C PHE A 28 -0.30 -9.40 -2.29
N PHE A 29 -0.15 -8.12 -1.95
CA PHE A 29 1.05 -7.36 -2.30
C PHE A 29 2.31 -7.89 -1.61
N ILE A 30 2.31 -8.04 -0.28
CA ILE A 30 3.48 -8.52 0.47
C ILE A 30 3.85 -9.95 0.06
N PRO A 31 2.92 -10.92 -0.02
CA PRO A 31 3.25 -12.28 -0.45
C PRO A 31 3.87 -12.37 -1.85
N GLU A 32 3.43 -11.52 -2.78
CA GLU A 32 4.01 -11.46 -4.12
C GLU A 32 5.47 -10.93 -4.11
N LEU A 33 5.84 -10.16 -3.09
CA LEU A 33 7.21 -9.71 -2.86
C LEU A 33 8.08 -10.74 -2.14
N ASN A 34 7.57 -11.89 -1.68
CA ASN A 34 8.38 -12.90 -0.97
C ASN A 34 9.55 -13.46 -1.80
N ASN A 35 9.50 -13.36 -3.13
CA ASN A 35 10.60 -13.74 -4.01
C ASN A 35 11.65 -12.61 -4.18
N GLN A 36 11.45 -11.46 -3.54
CA GLN A 36 12.35 -10.30 -3.54
C GLN A 36 12.77 -9.98 -2.11
N ASP A 37 13.96 -9.43 -1.94
CA ASP A 37 14.36 -8.95 -0.61
C ASP A 37 13.60 -7.66 -0.29
N VAL A 38 12.48 -7.78 0.42
CA VAL A 38 11.69 -6.65 0.91
C VAL A 38 12.51 -5.68 1.76
N GLN A 39 13.65 -6.12 2.31
CA GLN A 39 14.58 -5.27 3.05
C GLN A 39 15.49 -4.42 2.14
N GLU A 40 15.48 -4.63 0.84
CA GLU A 40 16.19 -3.78 -0.12
C GLU A 40 15.25 -2.87 -0.92
N LEU A 41 13.94 -3.08 -0.79
CA LEU A 41 12.93 -2.35 -1.56
C LEU A 41 12.46 -1.07 -0.85
N TRP A 42 12.30 -0.02 -1.66
CA TRP A 42 11.63 1.22 -1.26
C TRP A 42 10.18 1.18 -1.69
N PHE A 43 9.27 1.46 -0.73
CA PHE A 43 7.85 1.59 -1.01
C PHE A 43 7.48 3.07 -1.08
N GLN A 44 7.00 3.51 -2.25
CA GLN A 44 6.51 4.87 -2.46
C GLN A 44 5.00 4.87 -2.66
N ARG A 45 4.32 5.81 -2.00
CA ARG A 45 2.87 5.98 -2.12
C ARG A 45 2.50 7.45 -2.32
N ASP A 46 1.65 7.71 -3.31
CA ASP A 46 1.10 9.05 -3.53
C ASP A 46 0.09 9.43 -2.43
N GLY A 47 -0.05 10.74 -2.21
CA GLY A 47 -0.73 11.33 -1.05
C GLY A 47 -2.27 11.23 -1.03
N ALA A 48 -2.87 10.24 -1.70
CA ALA A 48 -4.33 10.14 -1.82
C ALA A 48 -5.03 9.94 -0.45
N PRO A 49 -6.21 10.54 -0.20
CA PRO A 49 -6.86 10.54 1.12
C PRO A 49 -7.39 9.17 1.57
N CYS A 50 -7.85 8.34 0.63
CA CYS A 50 -8.36 6.98 0.87
C CYS A 50 -7.29 6.00 1.39
N HIS A 51 -6.05 6.49 1.47
CA HIS A 51 -4.84 5.74 1.73
C HIS A 51 -4.16 6.17 3.04
N THR A 52 -4.70 7.18 3.72
CA THR A 52 -4.11 7.85 4.89
C THR A 52 -4.47 7.20 6.22
N ALA A 53 -5.13 6.05 6.23
CA ALA A 53 -5.53 5.40 7.46
C ALA A 53 -4.27 4.93 8.22
N ARG A 54 -4.07 5.42 9.44
CA ARG A 54 -2.86 5.20 10.26
C ARG A 54 -2.43 3.73 10.34
N ALA A 55 -3.38 2.82 10.54
CA ALA A 55 -3.08 1.38 10.58
C ALA A 55 -2.56 0.80 9.24
N THR A 56 -2.78 1.45 8.10
CA THR A 56 -2.15 1.04 6.82
C THR A 56 -0.69 1.50 6.77
N ILE A 57 -0.38 2.66 7.34
CA ILE A 57 1.00 3.15 7.44
C ILE A 57 1.77 2.28 8.43
N ASP A 58 1.15 1.91 9.56
CA ASP A 58 1.78 1.04 10.56
C ASP A 58 2.11 -0.34 9.97
N LEU A 59 1.19 -0.94 9.19
CA LEU A 59 1.44 -2.18 8.44
C LEU A 59 2.64 -2.05 7.47
N LEU A 60 2.69 -0.95 6.72
CA LEU A 60 3.77 -0.71 5.77
C LEU A 60 5.11 -0.43 6.47
N LYS A 61 5.10 0.23 7.64
CA LYS A 61 6.31 0.44 8.45
C LYS A 61 6.83 -0.86 9.05
N ASP A 62 5.95 -1.77 9.47
CA ASP A 62 6.35 -3.09 9.95
C ASP A 62 7.07 -3.90 8.85
N THR A 63 6.59 -3.80 7.60
CA THR A 63 7.17 -4.53 6.47
C THR A 63 8.42 -3.86 5.87
N PHE A 64 8.39 -2.54 5.67
CA PHE A 64 9.42 -1.79 4.93
C PHE A 64 10.32 -0.92 5.82
N SER A 65 10.07 -0.87 7.13
CA SER A 65 10.79 -0.05 8.11
C SER A 65 10.90 1.42 7.66
N ASP A 66 12.12 1.96 7.58
CA ASP A 66 12.38 3.34 7.18
C ASP A 66 12.32 3.58 5.67
N ARG A 67 12.12 2.54 4.86
CA ARG A 67 12.05 2.62 3.38
C ARG A 67 10.63 2.90 2.88
N LEU A 68 9.87 3.68 3.64
CA LEU A 68 8.51 4.11 3.33
C LEU A 68 8.48 5.61 3.00
N ILE A 69 8.36 5.93 1.71
CA ILE A 69 8.14 7.30 1.22
C ILE A 69 6.63 7.54 1.14
N SER A 70 6.12 8.33 2.08
CA SER A 70 4.70 8.69 2.15
C SER A 70 4.55 9.99 2.91
N ARG A 71 3.43 10.71 2.69
CA ARG A 71 3.10 11.94 3.43
C ARG A 71 3.11 11.76 4.96
N PHE A 72 2.98 10.53 5.44
CA PHE A 72 3.03 10.16 6.87
C PHE A 72 4.05 9.03 7.15
N GLY A 73 4.92 8.74 6.18
CA GLY A 73 5.97 7.72 6.26
C GLY A 73 7.23 8.24 6.98
N SER A 74 8.31 7.45 6.96
CA SER A 74 9.60 7.85 7.52
C SER A 74 10.27 8.95 6.68
N VAL A 75 9.98 8.99 5.37
CA VAL A 75 10.46 10.04 4.47
C VAL A 75 9.27 10.80 3.87
N ASN A 76 9.26 12.13 4.04
CA ASN A 76 8.27 13.00 3.44
C ASN A 76 8.46 13.02 1.92
N GLY A 77 7.47 12.53 1.17
CA GLY A 77 7.45 12.65 -0.29
C GLY A 77 7.10 14.06 -0.76
N PRO A 78 7.55 14.49 -1.96
CA PRO A 78 7.17 15.78 -2.51
C PRO A 78 5.66 15.82 -2.81
N PRO A 79 4.99 16.98 -2.64
CA PRO A 79 3.58 17.10 -2.98
C PRO A 79 3.39 16.89 -4.49
N ARG A 80 2.48 15.96 -4.85
CA ARG A 80 2.11 15.57 -6.24
C ARG A 80 3.18 14.75 -6.98
N SER A 81 3.47 13.54 -6.51
CA SER A 81 4.35 12.59 -7.22
C SER A 81 3.60 11.66 -8.18
N CYS A 82 2.65 12.21 -8.94
CA CYS A 82 2.14 11.57 -10.16
C CYS A 82 2.57 12.46 -11.33
N ASP A 83 3.60 12.06 -12.05
CA ASP A 83 3.80 12.42 -13.45
C ASP A 83 3.68 11.14 -14.28
#